data_AF-A0A6V8MP08-F1
#
_entry.id   AF-A0A6V8MP08-F1
#
_cell.length_a   1.000
_cell.length_b   1.000
_cell.length_c   1.000
_cell.angle_alpha   90.00
_cell.angle_beta   90.00
_cell.angle_gamma   90.00
#
_symmetry.space_group_name_H-M   'P 1'
#
loop_
_entity.id
_entity.type
_entity.pdbx_description
1 polymer ?
#
loop_
_entity_poly.entity_id
_entity_poly.type
_entity_poly.pdbx_seq_one_letter_code
_entity_poly.pdbx_strand_id
1 'polypeptide(L)'
;MLTTIITSLVTALITCYLQERKIRAELRTEFKAEEVAKTLLKSEKWLKRSFEEIKKRLGGFEDNELRKILVRAGAVKFDTSEGKELWGLISRNKNDL
;
A
#
# COMPACT_ATOMS: atom_id res chain seq x y z
N MET A 1 -12.67 -34.84 -28.25
CA MET A 1 -11.31 -35.09 -27.76
C MET A 1 -10.32 -34.05 -28.29
N LEU A 2 -10.15 -33.88 -29.61
CA LEU A 2 -9.18 -32.90 -30.13
C LEU A 2 -9.58 -31.43 -29.88
N THR A 3 -10.86 -31.12 -30.05
CA THR A 3 -11.41 -29.76 -29.84
C THR A 3 -11.25 -29.29 -28.40
N THR A 4 -11.42 -30.18 -27.42
CA THR A 4 -11.27 -29.89 -25.99
C THR A 4 -9.81 -29.63 -25.59
N ILE A 5 -8.85 -30.28 -26.25
CA ILE A 5 -7.42 -30.04 -26.04
C ILE A 5 -7.04 -28.67 -26.59
N ILE A 6 -7.55 -28.32 -27.77
CA ILE A 6 -7.27 -27.02 -28.40
C ILE A 6 -7.90 -25.88 -27.60
N THR A 7 -9.17 -26.00 -27.17
CA THR A 7 -9.81 -24.95 -26.39
C THR A 7 -9.14 -24.76 -25.03
N SER A 8 -8.82 -25.84 -24.31
CA SER A 8 -8.12 -25.73 -23.02
C SER A 8 -6.72 -25.11 -23.15
N LEU A 9 -5.98 -25.42 -24.22
CA LEU A 9 -4.68 -24.82 -24.49
C LEU A 9 -4.79 -23.31 -24.76
N VAL A 10 -5.76 -22.90 -25.58
CA VAL A 10 -6.01 -21.49 -25.88
C VAL A 10 -6.45 -20.73 -24.64
N THR A 11 -7.38 -21.29 -23.86
CA THR A 11 -7.82 -20.68 -22.60
C THR A 11 -6.66 -20.56 -21.61
N ALA A 12 -5.84 -21.59 -21.46
CA ALA A 12 -4.68 -21.56 -20.56
C ALA A 12 -3.69 -20.45 -20.94
N LEU A 13 -3.38 -20.29 -22.23
CA LEU A 13 -2.50 -19.22 -22.72
C LEU A 13 -3.08 -17.82 -22.46
N ILE A 14 -4.38 -17.63 -22.74
CA ILE A 14 -5.07 -16.35 -22.49
C ILE A 14 -5.09 -16.03 -20.99
N THR A 15 -5.44 -17.01 -20.14
CA THR A 15 -5.50 -16.83 -18.69
C THR A 15 -4.12 -16.51 -18.12
N CYS A 16 -3.08 -17.20 -18.56
CA CYS A 16 -1.71 -16.96 -18.08
C CYS A 16 -1.25 -15.53 -18.43
N TYR A 17 -1.52 -15.08 -19.66
CA TYR A 17 -1.22 -13.71 -20.09
C TYR A 17 -1.99 -12.64 -19.29
N LEU A 18 -3.28 -12.88 -19.02
CA LEU A 18 -4.10 -11.96 -18.23
C LEU A 18 -3.66 -11.90 -16.76
N GLN A 19 -3.31 -13.04 -16.16
CA GLN A 19 -2.83 -13.11 -14.78
C GLN A 19 -1.55 -12.32 -14.59
N GLU A 20 -0.57 -12.45 -15.50
CA GLU A 20 0.67 -11.67 -15.41
C GLU A 20 0.42 -10.16 -15.49
N ARG A 21 -0.50 -9.71 -16.36
CA ARG A 21 -0.83 -8.28 -16.46
C ARG A 21 -1.50 -7.77 -15.19
N LYS A 22 -2.41 -8.55 -14.61
CA LYS A 22 -3.13 -8.18 -13.38
C LYS A 22 -2.18 -8.11 -12.19
N ILE A 23 -1.33 -9.13 -12.00
CA ILE A 23 -0.30 -9.18 -10.96
C ILE A 23 0.65 -7.98 -11.09
N ARG A 24 1.13 -7.67 -12.30
CA ARG A 24 2.00 -6.51 -12.53
C ARG A 24 1.32 -5.16 -12.27
N ALA A 25 0.02 -5.05 -12.58
CA ALA A 25 -0.74 -3.82 -12.35
C ALA A 25 -1.02 -3.60 -10.85
N GLU A 26 -1.41 -4.65 -10.14
CA GLU A 26 -1.63 -4.63 -8.69
C GLU A 26 -0.33 -4.33 -7.94
N LEU A 27 0.76 -5.04 -8.23
CA LEU A 27 2.08 -4.77 -7.64
C LEU A 27 2.53 -3.32 -7.90
N ARG A 28 2.40 -2.82 -9.14
CA ARG A 28 2.76 -1.42 -9.44
C ARG A 28 1.94 -0.41 -8.65
N THR A 29 0.67 -0.73 -8.35
CA THR A 29 -0.20 0.16 -7.59
C THR A 29 0.20 0.18 -6.12
N GLU A 30 0.47 -0.99 -5.55
CA GLU A 30 0.93 -1.13 -4.15
C GLU A 30 2.29 -0.46 -3.92
N PHE A 31 3.28 -0.70 -4.79
CA PHE A 31 4.61 -0.09 -4.67
C PHE A 31 4.56 1.43 -4.82
N LYS A 32 3.70 1.95 -5.70
CA LYS A 32 3.51 3.40 -5.85
C LYS A 32 2.86 4.00 -4.60
N ALA A 33 1.88 3.33 -4.01
CA ALA A 33 1.23 3.79 -2.80
C ALA A 33 2.21 3.84 -1.61
N GLU A 34 3.08 2.83 -1.49
CA GLU A 34 4.14 2.80 -0.48
C GLU A 34 5.12 3.98 -0.64
N GLU A 35 5.64 4.21 -1.84
CA GLU A 35 6.58 5.30 -2.10
C GLU A 35 5.93 6.68 -1.88
N VAL A 36 4.65 6.84 -2.23
CA VAL A 36 3.89 8.05 -1.94
C VAL A 36 3.72 8.25 -0.43
N ALA A 37 3.34 7.20 0.32
CA ALA A 37 3.21 7.26 1.77
C ALA A 37 4.53 7.63 2.45
N LYS A 38 5.63 7.00 2.02
CA LYS A 38 6.98 7.28 2.50
C LYS A 38 7.39 8.72 2.22
N THR A 39 7.15 9.21 1.00
CA THR A 39 7.44 10.59 0.60
C THR A 39 6.62 11.59 1.42
N LEU A 40 5.33 11.30 1.64
CA LEU A 40 4.45 12.12 2.46
C LEU A 40 4.96 12.26 3.90
N LEU A 41 5.40 11.15 4.50
CA LEU A 41 5.90 11.11 5.88
C LEU A 41 7.37 11.57 6.01
N LYS A 42 8.12 11.65 4.90
CA LYS A 42 9.48 12.21 4.88
C LYS A 42 9.50 13.74 4.93
N SER A 43 8.36 14.42 4.76
CA SER A 43 8.30 15.89 4.77
C SER A 43 8.90 16.47 6.05
N GLU A 44 9.84 17.42 5.93
CA GLU A 44 10.58 17.99 7.06
C GLU A 44 9.67 18.65 8.10
N LYS A 45 8.56 19.25 7.65
CA LYS A 45 7.62 19.99 8.50
C LYS A 45 6.89 19.15 9.55
N TRP A 46 6.77 17.83 9.37
CA TRP A 46 5.98 16.97 10.26
C TRP A 46 6.71 15.66 10.57
N LEU A 47 6.96 15.38 11.86
CA LEU A 47 7.56 14.12 12.35
C LEU A 47 6.53 12.98 12.43
N LYS A 48 5.29 13.33 12.78
CA LYS A 48 4.11 12.46 12.88
C LYS A 48 2.91 13.17 12.25
N ARG A 49 1.98 12.43 11.66
CA ARG A 49 0.72 12.96 11.08
C ARG A 49 -0.47 12.13 11.51
N SER A 50 -1.64 12.75 11.63
CA SER A 50 -2.87 12.01 11.91
C SER A 50 -3.24 11.09 10.76
N PHE A 51 -3.80 9.93 11.11
CA PHE A 51 -4.29 8.97 10.13
C PHE A 51 -5.29 9.61 9.16
N GLU A 52 -6.20 10.43 9.67
CA GLU A 52 -7.20 11.15 8.86
C GLU A 52 -6.57 12.07 7.78
N GLU A 53 -5.50 12.78 8.12
CA GLU A 53 -4.81 13.66 7.17
C GLU A 53 -4.06 12.86 6.10
N ILE A 54 -3.53 11.69 6.46
CA ILE A 54 -2.91 10.75 5.52
C ILE A 54 -3.98 10.18 4.58
N LYS A 55 -5.11 9.72 5.13
CA LYS A 55 -6.24 9.16 4.39
C LYS A 55 -6.80 10.16 3.37
N LYS A 56 -6.96 11.42 3.78
CA LYS A 56 -7.42 12.50 2.90
C LYS A 56 -6.48 12.75 1.72
N ARG A 57 -5.16 12.53 1.89
CA ARG A 57 -4.16 12.80 0.85
C ARG A 57 -3.90 11.63 -0.07
N LEU A 58 -3.83 10.40 0.45
CA LEU A 58 -3.63 9.22 -0.39
C LEU A 58 -4.93 8.82 -1.10
N GLY A 59 -6.07 8.86 -0.40
CA GLY A 59 -7.39 8.53 -0.95
C GLY A 59 -7.49 7.10 -1.53
N GLY A 60 -8.72 6.63 -1.76
CA GLY A 60 -8.95 5.39 -2.53
C GLY A 60 -8.52 4.07 -1.87
N PHE A 61 -8.15 4.09 -0.58
CA PHE A 61 -7.83 2.89 0.20
C PHE A 61 -8.75 2.79 1.41
N GLU A 62 -9.12 1.57 1.76
CA GLU A 62 -9.79 1.28 3.02
C GLU A 62 -8.85 1.50 4.21
N ASP A 63 -9.40 1.72 5.40
CA ASP A 63 -8.58 2.11 6.56
C ASP A 63 -7.53 1.06 6.91
N ASN A 64 -7.91 -0.22 6.89
CA ASN A 64 -6.98 -1.33 7.15
C ASN A 64 -5.94 -1.51 6.03
N GLU A 65 -6.30 -1.18 4.79
CA GLU A 65 -5.39 -1.26 3.66
C GLU A 65 -4.34 -0.15 3.71
N LEU A 66 -4.78 1.09 4.01
CA LEU A 66 -3.90 2.22 4.20
C LEU A 66 -2.92 1.97 5.36
N ARG A 67 -3.38 1.40 6.48
CA ARG A 67 -2.50 0.99 7.59
C ARG A 67 -1.44 -0.02 7.15
N LYS A 68 -1.80 -1.02 6.33
CA LYS A 68 -0.83 -1.98 5.78
C LYS A 68 0.19 -1.31 4.86
N ILE A 69 -0.23 -0.35 4.04
CA ILE A 69 0.66 0.44 3.17
C ILE A 69 1.63 1.27 4.02
N LEU A 70 1.15 1.90 5.10
CA LEU A 70 1.99 2.68 6.01
C LEU A 70 3.03 1.82 6.72
N VAL A 71 2.66 0.64 7.20
CA VAL A 71 3.59 -0.32 7.80
C VAL A 71 4.66 -0.77 6.79
N ARG A 72 4.26 -1.07 5.54
CA ARG A 72 5.19 -1.41 4.46
C ARG A 72 6.17 -0.26 4.17
N ALA A 73 5.69 0.97 4.19
CA ALA A 73 6.51 2.18 4.04
C ALA A 73 7.47 2.44 5.22
N GLY A 74 7.45 1.60 6.27
CA GLY A 74 8.27 1.74 7.47
C GLY A 74 7.73 2.76 8.48
N ALA A 75 6.43 3.04 8.43
CA ALA A 75 5.74 3.88 9.41
C ALA A 75 5.15 3.03 10.54
N VAL A 76 5.09 3.63 11.73
CA VAL A 76 4.50 3.04 12.95
C VAL A 76 3.42 3.94 13.50
N LYS A 77 2.46 3.30 14.18
CA LYS A 77 1.36 3.96 14.87
C LYS A 77 1.84 4.47 16.23
N PHE A 78 1.48 5.69 16.55
CA PHE A 78 1.62 6.31 17.87
C PHE A 78 0.23 6.71 18.36
N ASP A 79 -0.12 6.25 19.56
CA ASP A 79 -1.34 6.66 20.24
C ASP A 79 -1.05 7.91 21.08
N THR A 80 -1.84 8.96 20.93
CA THR A 80 -1.78 10.12 21.83
C THR A 80 -2.72 9.94 23.01
N SER A 81 -2.47 10.68 24.09
CA SER A 81 -3.36 10.75 25.27
C SER A 81 -4.79 11.20 24.94
N GLU A 82 -4.98 11.88 23.81
CA GLU A 82 -6.30 12.29 23.28
C GLU A 82 -6.99 11.18 22.46
N GLY A 83 -6.40 9.98 22.36
CA GLY A 83 -6.90 8.88 21.54
C GLY A 83 -6.76 9.13 20.04
N LYS A 84 -5.96 10.13 19.62
CA LYS A 84 -5.70 10.39 18.20
C LYS A 84 -4.62 9.46 17.70
N GLU A 85 -4.92 8.86 16.56
CA GLU A 85 -3.99 7.99 15.87
C GLU A 85 -3.03 8.81 15.01
N LEU A 86 -1.74 8.74 15.36
CA LEU A 86 -0.66 9.36 14.63
C LEU A 86 0.22 8.30 13.97
N TRP A 87 0.77 8.63 12.81
CA TRP A 87 1.71 7.80 12.08
C TRP A 87 2.98 8.58 11.78
N GLY A 88 4.12 7.92 11.92
CA GLY A 88 5.42 8.49 11.61
C GLY A 88 6.41 7.41 11.17
N LEU A 89 7.41 7.79 10.38
CA LEU A 89 8.47 6.86 9.98
C LEU A 89 9.30 6.45 11.20
N ILE A 90 9.61 5.15 11.31
CA ILE A 90 10.51 4.61 12.35
C ILE A 90 11.86 5.34 12.28
N SER A 91 12.38 5.55 11.08
CA SER A 91 13.68 6.21 10.86
C SER A 91 13.79 7.60 11.46
N ARG A 92 12.66 8.31 11.64
CA ARG A 92 12.60 9.68 12.17
C ARG A 92 12.20 9.76 13.64
N ASN A 93 11.53 8.73 14.16
CA ASN A 93 10.95 8.72 15.50
C ASN A 93 11.56 7.64 16.40
N LYS A 94 12.81 7.23 16.14
CA LYS A 94 13.52 6.22 16.94
C LYS A 94 13.63 6.57 18.43
N ASN A 95 13.63 7.86 18.76
CA ASN A 95 13.75 8.34 20.14
C ASN A 95 12.41 8.28 20.91
N ASP A 96 11.30 8.11 20.19
CA ASP A 96 9.94 8.11 20.74
C ASP A 96 9.30 6.70 20.72
N LEU A 97 10.09 5.68 20.37
CA LEU A 97 9.74 4.26 20.34
C LEU A 97 10.29 3.57 21.60
#